data_AF-A0A527XG91-F1
#
_entry.id   AF-A0A527XG91-F1
#
_cell.length_a   1.000
_cell.length_b   1.000
_cell.length_c   1.000
_cell.angle_alpha   90.00
_cell.angle_beta   90.00
_cell.angle_gamma   90.00
#
_symmetry.space_group_name_H-M   'P 1'
#
loop_
_entity.id
_entity.type
_entity.pdbx_description
1 polymer ?
#
loop_
_entity_poly.entity_id
_entity_poly.type
_entity_poly.pdbx_seq_one_letter_code
_entity_poly.pdbx_strand_id
1 'polypeptide(L)' 'AGELGIHVCGGRGAHSRKTPGELLAIGERVGLDGDALATASRLVAKVDSAAIQDGYDLYLHGFIVTDDGRWVVVQ' A
#
# COMPACT_ATOMS: atom_id res chain seq x y z
N ALA A 1 -13.39 2.86 -8.00
CA ALA A 1 -13.55 1.91 -6.88
C ALA A 1 -15.02 1.68 -6.47
N GLY A 2 -16.01 2.39 -7.04
CA GLY A 2 -17.34 2.56 -6.41
C GLY A 2 -18.34 1.40 -6.40
N GLU A 3 -18.00 0.20 -6.88
CA GLU A 3 -18.95 -0.94 -6.86
C GLU A 3 -18.38 -2.21 -6.20
N LEU A 4 -17.06 -2.35 -6.10
CA LEU A 4 -16.41 -3.56 -5.57
C LEU A 4 -15.87 -3.39 -4.14
N GLY A 5 -15.78 -2.15 -3.65
CA GLY A 5 -15.17 -1.84 -2.35
C GLY A 5 -13.69 -2.23 -2.26
N ILE A 6 -12.97 -2.20 -3.39
CA ILE A 6 -11.52 -2.49 -3.48
C ILE A 6 -10.79 -1.22 -3.94
N HIS A 7 -9.71 -0.88 -3.25
CA HIS A 7 -8.81 0.21 -3.57
C HIS A 7 -7.41 -0.33 -3.80
N VAL A 8 -6.75 0.18 -4.84
CA VAL A 8 -5.36 -0.17 -5.17
C VAL A 8 -4.52 1.10 -5.05
N CYS A 9 -3.48 1.03 -4.23
CA CYS A 9 -2.55 2.11 -3.96
C CYS A 9 -1.14 1.74 -4.37
N GLY A 10 -0.34 2.75 -4.63
CA GLY A 10 1.05 2.62 -5.00
C GLY A 10 1.21 2.30 -6.48
N GLY A 11 2.17 1.43 -6.78
CA GLY A 11 2.62 1.16 -8.13
C GLY A 11 4.14 1.26 -8.22
N ARG A 12 4.63 1.69 -9.38
CA ARG A 12 6.06 1.67 -9.70
C ARG A 12 6.69 3.04 -9.52
N GLY A 13 8.00 3.06 -9.25
CA GLY A 13 8.79 4.28 -9.19
C GLY A 13 8.17 5.33 -8.26
N ALA A 14 7.83 6.51 -8.77
CA ALA A 14 7.25 7.58 -7.97
C ALA A 14 5.86 7.25 -7.38
N HIS A 15 5.11 6.32 -7.96
CA HIS A 15 3.79 5.93 -7.43
C HIS A 15 3.90 5.13 -6.14
N SER A 16 4.90 4.26 -5.99
CA SER A 16 5.15 3.53 -4.72
C SER A 16 5.24 4.46 -3.51
N ARG A 17 5.86 5.63 -3.69
CA ARG A 17 6.06 6.64 -2.64
C ARG A 17 4.78 7.40 -2.27
N LYS A 18 3.73 7.33 -3.10
CA LYS A 18 2.44 7.97 -2.86
C LYS A 18 1.49 7.11 -2.03
N THR A 19 1.75 5.80 -1.93
CA THR A 19 0.92 4.82 -1.21
C THR A 19 0.42 5.31 0.15
N PRO A 20 1.27 5.89 1.04
CA PRO A 20 0.80 6.35 2.34
C PRO A 20 -0.25 7.46 2.24
N GLY A 21 -0.11 8.39 1.29
CA GLY A 21 -1.09 9.46 1.08
C GLY A 21 -2.40 8.96 0.46
N GLU A 22 -2.33 7.97 -0.42
CA GLU A 22 -3.51 7.33 -0.99
C GLU A 22 -4.31 6.56 0.09
N LEU A 23 -3.62 5.88 1.00
CA LEU A 23 -4.24 5.16 2.12
C LEU A 23 -4.91 6.09 3.12
N LEU A 24 -4.33 7.27 3.39
CA LEU A 24 -4.99 8.31 4.19
C LEU A 24 -6.30 8.78 3.53
N ALA A 25 -6.26 9.10 2.23
CA ALA A 25 -7.44 9.55 1.49
C ALA A 25 -8.54 8.46 1.38
N ILE A 26 -8.15 7.19 1.35
CA ILE A 26 -9.10 6.06 1.43
C ILE A 26 -9.70 5.99 2.83
N GLY A 27 -8.89 6.05 3.88
CA GLY A 27 -9.33 6.02 5.27
C GLY A 27 -10.39 7.08 5.56
N GLU A 28 -10.16 8.32 5.15
CA GLU A 28 -11.11 9.44 5.26
C GLU A 28 -12.44 9.17 4.54
N ARG A 29 -12.40 8.49 3.39
CA ARG A 29 -13.57 8.26 2.54
C ARG A 29 -14.41 7.06 2.95
N VAL A 30 -13.80 6.01 3.50
CA VAL A 30 -14.49 4.75 3.82
C VAL A 30 -14.51 4.40 5.32
N GLY A 31 -13.96 5.28 6.17
CA GLY A 31 -14.00 5.11 7.62
C GLY A 31 -12.98 4.11 8.18
N LEU A 32 -11.85 3.93 7.49
CA LEU A 32 -10.73 3.10 7.95
C LEU A 32 -9.65 3.96 8.61
N ASP A 33 -8.84 3.33 9.47
CA ASP A 33 -7.65 3.95 10.04
C ASP A 33 -6.54 4.06 8.98
N GLY A 34 -6.56 5.16 8.23
CA GLY A 34 -5.59 5.44 7.16
C GLY A 34 -4.15 5.59 7.67
N ASP A 35 -3.96 6.08 8.89
CA ASP A 35 -2.63 6.24 9.50
C ASP A 35 -1.99 4.89 9.85
N ALA A 36 -2.78 3.97 10.40
CA ALA A 36 -2.34 2.59 10.64
C ALA A 36 -1.99 1.87 9.33
N LEU A 37 -2.82 2.00 8.29
CA LEU A 37 -2.55 1.44 6.96
C LEU A 37 -1.29 2.04 6.32
N ALA A 38 -1.13 3.37 6.41
CA ALA A 38 0.06 4.07 5.91
C ALA A 38 1.34 3.62 6.65
N THR A 39 1.24 3.39 7.96
CA THR A 39 2.35 2.86 8.76
C THR A 39 2.70 1.43 8.34
N ALA A 40 1.69 0.56 8.17
CA ALA A 40 1.89 -0.80 7.68
C ALA A 40 2.56 -0.83 6.30
N SER A 41 2.11 0.01 5.36
CA SER A 41 2.73 0.15 4.02
C SER A 41 4.22 0.51 4.12
N ARG A 42 4.61 1.47 4.97
CA ARG A 42 6.03 1.85 5.14
C ARG A 42 6.86 0.73 5.75
N LEU A 43 6.30 -0.01 6.72
CA LEU A 43 6.98 -1.13 7.35
C LEU A 43 7.22 -2.27 6.35
N VAL A 44 6.21 -2.60 5.54
CA VAL A 44 6.37 -3.60 4.47
C VAL A 44 7.40 -3.14 3.44
N ALA A 45 7.33 -1.88 2.98
CA ALA A 45 8.30 -1.34 2.03
C ALA A 45 9.75 -1.34 2.57
N LYS A 46 9.93 -1.43 3.89
CA LYS A 46 11.26 -1.53 4.48
C LYS A 46 11.86 -2.93 4.37
N VAL A 47 11.03 -3.97 4.29
CA VAL A 47 11.47 -5.37 4.06
C VAL A 47 12.13 -5.49 2.68
N ASP A 48 11.69 -4.70 1.72
CA ASP A 48 12.21 -4.62 0.34
C ASP A 48 13.71 -4.33 0.32
N SER A 49 14.18 -3.53 1.27
CA SER A 49 15.60 -3.19 1.38
C SER A 49 16.45 -4.44 1.67
N ALA A 50 15.92 -5.40 2.44
CA ALA A 50 16.59 -6.67 2.69
C ALA A 50 16.54 -7.57 1.45
N ALA A 51 15.39 -7.68 0.79
CA ALA A 51 15.26 -8.47 -0.44
C ALA A 51 16.18 -7.95 -1.56
N ILE A 52 16.31 -6.63 -1.73
CA ILE A 52 17.26 -6.03 -2.69
C ILE A 52 18.71 -6.36 -2.31
N GLN A 53 19.05 -6.32 -1.01
CA GLN A 53 20.39 -6.70 -0.54
C GLN A 53 20.69 -8.19 -0.79
N ASP A 54 19.66 -9.04 -0.75
CA ASP A 54 19.75 -10.47 -1.07
C ASP A 54 19.71 -10.78 -2.58
N GLY A 55 19.69 -9.74 -3.43
CA GLY A 55 19.79 -9.88 -4.89
C GLY A 55 18.46 -10.06 -5.62
N TYR A 56 17.32 -9.78 -4.98
CA TYR A 56 16.01 -9.75 -5.64
C TYR A 56 15.75 -8.42 -6.35
N ASP A 57 15.20 -8.48 -7.56
CA ASP A 57 14.72 -7.31 -8.29
C ASP A 57 13.27 -6.99 -7.91
N LEU A 58 13.08 -5.93 -7.13
CA LEU A 58 11.76 -5.42 -6.78
C LEU A 58 11.39 -4.23 -7.66
N TYR A 59 10.20 -4.28 -8.26
CA TYR A 59 9.75 -3.30 -9.25
C TYR A 59 8.40 -2.67 -8.91
N LEU A 60 7.65 -3.27 -7.99
CA LEU A 60 6.30 -2.85 -7.62
C LEU A 60 6.19 -2.70 -6.10
N HIS A 61 5.41 -1.72 -5.66
CA HIS A 61 4.86 -1.71 -4.32
C HIS A 61 3.38 -1.39 -4.45
N GLY A 62 2.55 -2.43 -4.41
CA GLY A 62 1.10 -2.31 -4.54
C GLY A 62 0.41 -2.66 -3.23
N PHE A 63 -0.36 -1.74 -2.68
CA PHE A 63 -1.20 -1.99 -1.49
C PHE A 63 -2.65 -2.09 -1.94
N ILE A 64 -3.29 -3.23 -1.68
CA ILE A 64 -4.69 -3.47 -2.02
C ILE A 64 -5.46 -3.52 -0.71
N VAL A 65 -6.51 -2.70 -0.58
CA VAL A 65 -7.35 -2.63 0.63
C VAL A 65 -8.83 -2.66 0.27
N THR A 66 -9.63 -3.36 1.06
CA THR A 66 -11.09 -3.40 0.94
C THR A 66 -11.77 -2.46 1.92
N ASP A 67 -13.03 -2.11 1.66
CA ASP A 67 -13.85 -1.26 2.55
C ASP A 67 -14.04 -1.88 3.95
N ASP A 68 -13.98 -3.22 4.08
CA ASP A 68 -14.02 -3.94 5.36
C ASP A 68 -12.63 -4.07 6.02
N GLY A 69 -11.62 -3.38 5.49
CA GLY A 69 -10.30 -3.23 6.11
C GLY A 69 -9.35 -4.42 5.89
N ARG A 70 -9.68 -5.38 5.02
CA ARG A 70 -8.74 -6.44 4.62
C ARG A 70 -7.74 -5.86 3.64
N TRP A 71 -6.48 -6.29 3.74
CA TRP A 71 -5.46 -5.79 2.85
C TRP A 71 -4.35 -6.80 2.56
N VAL A 72 -3.64 -6.55 1.47
CA VAL A 72 -2.44 -7.28 1.06
C VAL A 72 -1.47 -6.32 0.37
N VAL A 73 -0.18 -6.61 0.43
CA VAL A 73 0.87 -5.92 -0.33
C VAL A 73 1.48 -6.87 -1.36
N VAL A 74 1.70 -6.37 -2.57
CA VAL A 74 2.39 -7.05 -3.67
C VAL A 74 3.68 -6.30 -4.00
N GLN A 75 4.78 -7.06 -4.06
CA GLN A 75 6.17 -6.62 -4.23
C GLN A 75 6.72 -7.11 -5.57
#